data_AF-A0A2I7N509-F1
#
_entry.id   AF-A0A2I7N509-F1
#
_cell.length_a   1.000
_cell.length_b   1.000
_cell.length_c   1.000
_cell.angle_alpha   90.00
_cell.angle_beta   90.00
_cell.angle_gamma   90.00
#
_symmetry.space_group_name_H-M   'P 1'
#
loop_
_entity.id
_entity.type
_entity.pdbx_description
1 polymer ?
#
loop_
_entity_poly.entity_id
_entity_poly.type
_entity_poly.pdbx_seq_one_letter_code
_entity_poly.pdbx_strand_id
1 'polypeptide(L)'
;MQQLTSNTQINHQLNKFLKGKNVSDQLIKSALNEISELANEVNKFQDEIAKSSYSQVLAELTEKTIEISEEAELLEYIIPKWQELRGSIISNKPIDEFYYELEHYLLLKLIKQMAETQIISDTSLKKMREIVRRYSVMPNFWQILCLLNGDSIINAYTF
;
A
#
# COMPACT_ATOMS: atom_id res chain seq x y z
N MET A 1 21.16 -1.04 8.49
CA MET A 1 20.23 0.08 8.74
C MET A 1 19.83 0.66 7.39
N GLN A 2 18.71 0.22 6.82
CA GLN A 2 18.18 0.87 5.61
C GLN A 2 17.56 2.21 6.05
N GLN A 3 18.07 3.31 5.49
CA GLN A 3 17.55 4.64 5.74
C GLN A 3 16.11 4.70 5.24
N LEU A 4 15.17 4.98 6.14
CA LEU A 4 13.81 5.39 5.77
C LEU A 4 13.94 6.70 4.98
N THR A 5 13.86 6.61 3.66
CA THR A 5 13.69 7.74 2.74
C THR A 5 12.54 8.59 3.28
N SER A 6 12.81 9.87 3.56
CA SER A 6 11.79 10.77 4.12
C SER A 6 10.58 10.85 3.18
N ASN A 7 9.37 10.96 3.72
CA ASN A 7 8.14 11.10 2.91
C ASN A 7 8.25 12.26 1.90
N THR A 8 8.99 13.32 2.24
CA THR A 8 9.30 14.43 1.33
C THR A 8 10.09 14.00 0.09
N GLN A 9 11.08 13.12 0.27
CA GLN A 9 11.90 12.60 -0.84
C GLN A 9 11.10 11.66 -1.73
N ILE A 10 10.27 10.80 -1.14
CA ILE A 10 9.35 9.91 -1.87
C ILE A 10 8.38 10.74 -2.71
N ASN A 11 7.74 11.75 -2.11
CA ASN A 11 6.79 12.62 -2.81
C ASN A 11 7.46 13.37 -3.97
N HIS A 12 8.70 13.83 -3.80
CA HIS A 12 9.46 14.48 -4.87
C HIS A 12 9.77 13.52 -6.03
N GLN A 13 10.25 12.30 -5.73
CA GLN A 13 10.56 11.29 -6.75
C GLN A 13 9.31 10.84 -7.50
N LEU A 14 8.20 10.64 -6.79
CA LEU A 14 6.92 10.24 -7.37
C LEU A 14 6.34 11.35 -8.24
N ASN A 15 6.41 12.61 -7.81
CA ASN A 15 6.00 13.75 -8.61
C ASN A 15 6.76 13.79 -9.95
N LYS A 16 8.10 13.67 -9.90
CA LYS A 16 8.93 13.64 -11.10
C LYS A 16 8.56 12.48 -12.04
N PHE A 17 8.34 11.28 -11.49
CA PHE A 17 7.91 10.10 -12.24
C PHE A 17 6.61 10.36 -13.01
N LEU A 18 5.58 10.82 -12.29
CA LEU A 18 4.23 10.99 -12.81
C LEU A 18 4.15 12.12 -13.84
N LYS A 19 4.93 13.19 -13.66
CA LYS A 19 5.11 14.23 -14.68
C LYS A 19 5.70 13.66 -15.97
N GLY A 20 6.68 12.76 -15.87
CA GLY A 20 7.24 12.04 -17.01
C GLY A 20 6.24 11.11 -17.73
N LYS A 21 5.12 10.79 -17.08
CA LYS A 21 3.99 10.02 -17.64
C LYS A 21 2.83 10.89 -18.11
N ASN A 22 3.03 12.21 -18.23
CA ASN A 22 2.01 13.19 -18.65
C ASN A 22 0.77 13.23 -17.74
N VAL A 23 0.91 12.86 -16.46
CA VAL A 23 -0.16 13.03 -15.47
C VAL A 23 -0.28 14.52 -15.13
N SER A 24 -1.51 15.04 -15.03
CA SER A 24 -1.72 16.46 -14.73
C SER A 24 -1.24 16.84 -13.33
N ASP A 25 -0.69 18.04 -13.19
CA ASP A 25 -0.19 18.56 -11.91
C ASP A 25 -1.25 18.56 -10.80
N GLN A 26 -2.51 18.82 -11.16
CA GLN A 26 -3.63 18.76 -10.21
C GLN A 26 -3.87 17.34 -9.69
N LEU A 27 -3.90 16.34 -10.58
CA LEU A 27 -4.10 14.95 -10.20
C LEU A 27 -2.93 14.41 -9.36
N ILE A 28 -1.70 14.77 -9.73
CA ILE A 28 -0.50 14.45 -8.93
C ILE A 28 -0.63 15.02 -7.53
N LYS A 29 -0.96 16.31 -7.39
CA LYS A 29 -1.09 16.97 -6.08
C LYS A 29 -2.15 16.28 -5.22
N SER A 30 -3.33 15.98 -5.77
CA SER A 30 -4.39 15.29 -5.03
C SER A 30 -3.97 13.89 -4.58
N ALA A 31 -3.34 13.11 -5.47
CA ALA A 31 -2.85 11.78 -5.11
C ALA A 31 -1.74 11.81 -4.06
N LEU A 32 -0.84 12.79 -4.10
CA LEU A 32 0.20 12.95 -3.07
C LEU A 32 -0.39 13.29 -1.69
N ASN A 33 -1.51 14.01 -1.65
CA ASN A 33 -2.22 14.24 -0.39
C ASN A 33 -2.81 12.92 0.15
N GLU A 34 -3.49 12.13 -0.70
CA GLU A 34 -4.01 10.80 -0.32
C GLU A 34 -2.89 9.88 0.17
N ILE A 35 -1.74 9.85 -0.51
CA ILE A 35 -0.57 9.05 -0.10
C ILE A 35 -0.02 9.51 1.25
N SER A 36 -0.04 10.82 1.51
CA SER A 36 0.40 11.38 2.79
C SER A 36 -0.57 11.02 3.92
N GLU A 37 -1.88 10.98 3.64
CA GLU A 37 -2.91 10.51 4.56
C GLU A 37 -2.74 9.02 4.87
N LEU A 38 -2.56 8.18 3.85
CA LEU A 38 -2.20 6.76 4.01
C LEU A 38 -0.95 6.59 4.88
N ALA A 39 0.10 7.36 4.64
CA ALA A 39 1.32 7.27 5.44
C ALA A 39 1.07 7.65 6.91
N ASN A 40 0.22 8.66 7.16
CA ASN A 40 -0.17 9.05 8.51
C ASN A 40 -1.01 7.97 9.20
N GLU A 41 -1.91 7.33 8.46
CA GLU A 41 -2.71 6.20 8.94
C GLU A 41 -1.83 5.01 9.31
N VAL A 42 -0.94 4.58 8.41
CA VAL A 42 0.00 3.48 8.66
C VAL A 42 0.88 3.75 9.89
N ASN A 43 1.31 5.01 10.10
CA ASN A 43 2.09 5.39 11.28
C ASN A 43 1.28 5.34 12.60
N LYS A 44 -0.05 5.36 12.52
CA LYS A 44 -0.94 5.20 13.68
C LYS A 44 -1.27 3.75 13.98
N PHE A 45 -0.97 2.81 13.08
CA PHE A 45 -1.15 1.39 13.35
C PHE A 45 -0.31 1.00 14.56
N GLN A 46 -1.01 0.67 15.62
CA GLN A 46 -0.47 0.29 16.90
C GLN A 46 -1.25 -0.91 17.38
N ASP A 47 -0.53 -1.78 18.09
CA ASP A 47 -1.14 -2.88 18.81
C ASP A 47 -0.64 -2.77 20.24
N GLU A 48 -1.55 -2.42 21.15
CA GLU A 48 -1.24 -2.10 22.56
C GLU A 48 -0.62 -3.29 23.32
N ILE A 49 -0.78 -4.51 22.80
CA ILE A 49 -0.34 -5.76 23.43
C ILE A 49 0.90 -6.32 22.74
N ALA A 50 1.32 -5.74 21.60
CA ALA A 50 2.42 -6.29 20.84
C ALA A 50 3.75 -6.24 21.58
N LYS A 51 4.38 -7.42 21.73
CA LYS A 51 5.67 -7.59 22.43
C LYS A 51 6.87 -7.12 21.60
N SER A 52 6.69 -7.02 20.28
CA SER A 52 7.63 -6.43 19.30
C SER A 52 6.98 -5.19 18.67
N SER A 53 7.73 -4.34 17.95
CA SER A 53 7.08 -3.24 17.24
C SER A 53 6.11 -3.85 16.22
N TYR A 54 4.82 -3.61 16.37
CA TYR A 54 3.79 -4.14 15.47
C TYR A 54 4.09 -3.81 14.00
N SER A 55 4.71 -2.65 13.77
CA SER A 55 5.24 -2.23 12.47
C SER A 55 6.32 -3.15 11.89
N GLN A 56 7.14 -3.84 12.70
CA GLN A 56 8.08 -4.87 12.23
C GLN A 56 7.34 -6.11 11.74
N VAL A 57 6.29 -6.53 12.45
CA VAL A 57 5.44 -7.66 12.03
C VAL A 57 4.81 -7.37 10.67
N LEU A 58 4.22 -6.18 10.52
CA LEU A 58 3.66 -5.73 9.25
C LEU A 58 4.73 -5.66 8.16
N ALA A 59 5.92 -5.13 8.46
CA ALA A 59 7.02 -5.07 7.51
C ALA A 59 7.46 -6.46 7.03
N GLU A 60 7.68 -7.42 7.94
CA GLU A 60 8.11 -8.78 7.60
C GLU A 60 7.06 -9.52 6.75
N LEU A 61 5.79 -9.39 7.10
CA LEU A 61 4.71 -10.01 6.33
C LEU A 61 4.56 -9.36 4.97
N THR A 62 4.71 -8.04 4.88
CA THR A 62 4.70 -7.30 3.61
C THR A 62 5.80 -7.79 2.69
N GLU A 63 7.05 -7.91 3.16
CA GLU A 63 8.17 -8.39 2.34
C GLU A 63 7.92 -9.82 1.80
N LYS A 64 7.25 -10.67 2.58
CA LYS A 64 6.93 -12.05 2.15
C LYS A 64 5.73 -12.14 1.22
N THR A 65 4.85 -11.16 1.23
CA THR A 65 3.59 -11.17 0.48
C THR A 65 3.62 -10.26 -0.75
N ILE A 66 4.68 -9.47 -0.93
CA ILE A 66 4.75 -8.46 -1.99
C ILE A 66 4.67 -9.04 -3.40
N GLU A 67 5.17 -10.26 -3.60
CA GLU A 67 5.14 -10.96 -4.90
C GLU A 67 3.90 -11.82 -5.11
N ILE A 68 3.07 -12.06 -4.08
CA ILE A 68 1.88 -12.92 -4.20
C ILE A 68 0.80 -12.21 -5.01
N SER A 69 0.50 -12.67 -6.23
CA SER A 69 -0.40 -11.96 -7.15
C SER A 69 -1.89 -12.25 -6.97
N GLU A 70 -2.23 -13.35 -6.28
CA GLU A 70 -3.60 -13.81 -6.09
C GLU A 70 -4.04 -13.65 -4.63
N GLU A 71 -5.25 -13.11 -4.43
CA GLU A 71 -5.80 -12.87 -3.09
C GLU A 71 -5.98 -14.17 -2.30
N ALA A 72 -6.37 -15.27 -2.97
CA ALA A 72 -6.52 -16.56 -2.32
C ALA A 72 -5.19 -17.06 -1.72
N GLU A 73 -4.10 -16.99 -2.49
CA GLU A 73 -2.76 -17.38 -2.03
C GLU A 73 -2.28 -16.47 -0.89
N LEU A 74 -2.60 -15.17 -0.96
CA LEU A 74 -2.29 -14.21 0.09
C LEU A 74 -2.97 -14.60 1.40
N LEU A 75 -4.27 -14.91 1.35
CA LEU A 75 -5.04 -15.33 2.53
C LEU A 75 -4.58 -16.68 3.08
N GLU A 76 -4.25 -17.65 2.21
CA GLU A 76 -3.68 -18.93 2.61
C GLU A 76 -2.37 -18.78 3.39
N TYR A 77 -1.57 -17.78 3.04
CA TYR A 77 -0.35 -17.44 3.77
C TYR A 77 -0.63 -16.64 5.06
N ILE A 78 -1.54 -15.66 4.99
CA ILE A 78 -1.78 -14.70 6.08
C ILE A 78 -2.62 -15.27 7.22
N ILE A 79 -3.65 -16.06 6.94
CA ILE A 79 -4.54 -16.60 7.97
C ILE A 79 -3.76 -17.44 9.00
N PRO A 80 -2.91 -18.41 8.62
CA PRO A 80 -2.12 -19.17 9.58
C PRO A 80 -1.14 -18.30 10.37
N LYS A 81 -0.54 -17.29 9.72
CA LYS A 81 0.38 -16.36 10.38
C LYS A 81 -0.34 -15.49 11.42
N TRP A 82 -1.51 -14.95 11.09
CA TRP A 82 -2.34 -14.24 12.04
C TRP A 82 -2.71 -15.13 13.23
N GLN A 83 -3.11 -16.38 13.00
CA GLN A 83 -3.44 -17.33 14.09
C GLN A 83 -2.24 -17.61 15.00
N GLU A 84 -1.04 -17.79 14.45
CA GLU A 84 0.21 -18.02 15.20
C GLU A 84 0.60 -16.82 16.06
N LEU A 85 0.45 -15.60 15.53
CA LEU A 85 0.87 -14.36 16.18
C LEU A 85 -0.17 -13.86 17.20
N ARG A 86 -1.45 -14.19 17.01
CA ARG A 86 -2.56 -13.69 17.82
C ARG A 86 -2.45 -14.17 19.27
N GLY A 87 -2.54 -13.23 20.21
CA GLY A 87 -2.48 -13.49 21.65
C GLY A 87 -1.06 -13.69 22.19
N SER A 88 -0.03 -13.69 21.32
CA SER A 88 1.37 -13.87 21.70
C SER A 88 2.22 -12.64 21.35
N ILE A 89 2.15 -12.21 20.09
CA ILE A 89 2.96 -11.13 19.47
C ILE A 89 2.09 -9.98 19.01
N ILE A 90 0.84 -10.25 18.60
CA ILE A 90 -0.18 -9.23 18.31
C ILE A 90 -1.38 -9.47 19.23
N SER A 91 -2.17 -8.45 19.51
CA SER A 91 -3.40 -8.53 20.30
C SER A 91 -4.40 -9.52 19.71
N ASN A 92 -5.50 -9.74 20.42
CA ASN A 92 -6.60 -10.56 19.93
C ASN A 92 -7.45 -9.89 18.82
N LYS A 93 -6.88 -8.94 18.06
CA LYS A 93 -7.61 -8.20 17.02
C LYS A 93 -8.27 -9.12 15.99
N PRO A 94 -9.44 -8.74 15.45
CA PRO A 94 -10.09 -9.46 14.36
C PRO A 94 -9.17 -9.59 13.15
N ILE A 95 -9.32 -10.69 12.40
CA ILE A 95 -8.51 -10.92 11.21
C ILE A 95 -8.74 -9.84 10.14
N ASP A 96 -9.97 -9.34 10.00
CA ASP A 96 -10.28 -8.30 9.01
C ASP A 96 -9.54 -6.99 9.31
N GLU A 97 -9.44 -6.62 10.59
CA GLU A 97 -8.69 -5.43 11.03
C GLU A 97 -7.18 -5.62 10.80
N PHE A 98 -6.66 -6.80 11.10
CA PHE A 98 -5.26 -7.13 10.83
C PHE A 98 -4.95 -7.10 9.32
N TYR A 99 -5.85 -7.65 8.50
CA TYR A 99 -5.71 -7.71 7.06
C TYR A 99 -5.78 -6.32 6.43
N TYR A 100 -6.70 -5.47 6.91
CA TYR A 100 -6.78 -4.06 6.55
C TYR A 100 -5.45 -3.34 6.74
N GLU A 101 -4.86 -3.46 7.94
CA GLU A 101 -3.61 -2.76 8.28
C GLU A 101 -2.42 -3.30 7.48
N LEU A 102 -2.37 -4.61 7.26
CA LEU A 102 -1.37 -5.23 6.39
C LEU A 102 -1.45 -4.71 4.96
N GLU A 103 -2.65 -4.63 4.38
CA GLU A 103 -2.80 -4.15 3.01
C GLU A 103 -2.49 -2.66 2.84
N HIS A 104 -2.84 -1.82 3.83
CA HIS A 104 -2.45 -0.40 3.81
C HIS A 104 -0.93 -0.24 3.93
N TYR A 105 -0.29 -1.06 4.77
CA TYR A 105 1.16 -1.10 4.87
C TYR A 105 1.81 -1.55 3.54
N LEU A 106 1.28 -2.61 2.92
CA LEU A 106 1.73 -3.15 1.63
C LEU A 106 1.55 -2.13 0.50
N LEU A 107 0.41 -1.45 0.44
CA LEU A 107 0.16 -0.36 -0.51
C LEU A 107 1.20 0.75 -0.38
N LEU A 108 1.45 1.22 0.84
CA LEU A 108 2.47 2.24 1.09
C LEU A 108 3.87 1.77 0.67
N LYS A 109 4.22 0.50 0.93
CA LYS A 109 5.49 -0.09 0.52
C LYS A 109 5.63 -0.12 -1.01
N LEU A 110 4.60 -0.54 -1.73
CA LEU A 110 4.58 -0.59 -3.20
C LEU A 110 4.71 0.81 -3.80
N ILE A 111 4.04 1.82 -3.23
CA ILE A 111 4.16 3.23 -3.65
C ILE A 111 5.60 3.72 -3.48
N LYS A 112 6.24 3.41 -2.34
CA LYS A 112 7.65 3.77 -2.09
C LYS A 112 8.59 3.10 -3.09
N GLN A 113 8.42 1.81 -3.35
CA GLN A 113 9.21 1.10 -4.35
C GLN A 113 9.03 1.69 -5.76
N MET A 114 7.80 2.03 -6.15
CA MET A 114 7.53 2.71 -7.42
C MET A 114 8.24 4.07 -7.47
N ALA A 115 8.22 4.86 -6.39
CA ALA A 115 8.90 6.15 -6.33
C ALA A 115 10.42 6.01 -6.40
N GLU A 116 11.00 5.01 -5.75
CA GLU A 116 12.45 4.80 -5.70
C GLU A 116 13.00 4.23 -7.01
N THR A 117 12.34 3.21 -7.54
CA THR A 117 12.81 2.49 -8.74
C THR A 117 12.35 3.13 -10.05
N GLN A 118 11.29 3.95 -10.00
CA GLN A 118 10.64 4.53 -11.19
C GLN A 118 10.15 3.44 -12.17
N ILE A 119 9.97 2.21 -11.67
CA ILE A 119 9.51 1.04 -12.40
C ILE A 119 8.32 0.47 -11.62
N ILE A 120 7.34 -0.04 -12.36
CA ILE A 120 6.19 -0.72 -11.80
C ILE A 120 5.96 -1.98 -12.62
N SER A 121 5.92 -3.13 -11.96
CA SER A 121 5.54 -4.40 -12.60
C SER A 121 4.03 -4.52 -12.68
N ASP A 122 3.53 -5.32 -13.63
CA ASP A 122 2.10 -5.59 -13.77
C ASP A 122 1.50 -6.18 -12.48
N THR A 123 2.26 -7.05 -11.79
CA THR A 123 1.89 -7.62 -10.49
C THR A 123 1.70 -6.52 -9.43
N SER A 124 2.68 -5.62 -9.28
CA SER A 124 2.60 -4.52 -8.31
C SER A 124 1.46 -3.56 -8.65
N LEU A 125 1.23 -3.31 -9.94
CA LEU A 125 0.14 -2.45 -10.41
C LEU A 125 -1.23 -3.07 -10.12
N LYS A 126 -1.44 -4.35 -10.48
CA LYS A 126 -2.67 -5.10 -10.17
C LYS A 126 -2.96 -5.08 -8.68
N LYS A 127 -1.95 -5.36 -7.86
CA LYS A 127 -2.08 -5.39 -6.39
C LYS A 127 -2.42 -4.03 -5.79
N MET A 128 -1.73 -2.95 -6.19
CA MET A 128 -2.08 -1.60 -5.72
C MET A 128 -3.52 -1.23 -6.11
N ARG A 129 -3.95 -1.60 -7.32
CA ARG A 129 -5.32 -1.40 -7.78
C ARG A 129 -6.31 -2.15 -6.89
N GLU A 130 -6.10 -3.45 -6.65
CA GLU A 130 -7.00 -4.25 -5.84
C GLU A 130 -7.17 -3.70 -4.43
N ILE A 131 -6.07 -3.30 -3.78
CA ILE A 131 -6.11 -2.68 -2.44
C ILE A 131 -6.89 -1.36 -2.47
N VAL A 132 -6.56 -0.45 -3.39
CA VAL A 132 -7.25 0.85 -3.50
C VAL A 132 -8.74 0.67 -3.82
N ARG A 133 -9.09 -0.30 -4.66
CA ARG A 133 -10.47 -0.64 -5.00
C ARG A 133 -11.23 -1.18 -3.78
N ARG A 134 -10.62 -2.07 -2.99
CA ARG A 134 -11.25 -2.70 -1.82
C ARG A 134 -11.66 -1.67 -0.77
N TYR A 135 -10.80 -0.68 -0.51
CA TYR A 135 -11.03 0.30 0.55
C TYR A 135 -11.61 1.63 0.06
N SER A 136 -11.53 1.91 -1.25
CA SER A 136 -12.10 3.13 -1.85
C SER A 136 -11.61 4.45 -1.23
N VAL A 137 -10.45 4.44 -0.57
CA VAL A 137 -9.91 5.60 0.18
C VAL A 137 -8.99 6.52 -0.65
N MET A 138 -8.60 6.15 -1.88
CA MET A 138 -7.63 6.91 -2.69
C MET A 138 -8.06 7.07 -4.16
N PRO A 139 -9.14 7.83 -4.47
CA PRO A 139 -9.68 7.96 -5.81
C PRO A 139 -8.78 8.66 -6.82
N ASN A 140 -7.93 9.60 -6.40
CA ASN A 140 -7.00 10.26 -7.30
C ASN A 140 -5.82 9.33 -7.62
N PHE A 141 -5.33 8.61 -6.61
CA PHE A 141 -4.29 7.60 -6.84
C PHE A 141 -4.79 6.45 -7.73
N TRP A 142 -6.04 6.01 -7.59
CA TRP A 142 -6.66 5.04 -8.50
C TRP A 142 -6.58 5.48 -9.97
N GLN A 143 -6.96 6.73 -10.28
CA GLN A 143 -6.89 7.25 -11.64
C GLN A 143 -5.46 7.21 -12.20
N ILE A 144 -4.46 7.49 -11.36
CA ILE A 144 -3.05 7.35 -11.73
C ILE A 144 -2.70 5.90 -12.05
N LEU A 145 -3.12 4.94 -11.23
CA LEU A 145 -2.87 3.53 -11.48
C LEU A 145 -3.52 3.08 -12.81
N CYS A 146 -4.73 3.54 -13.13
CA CYS A 146 -5.36 3.28 -14.43
C CYS A 146 -4.54 3.84 -15.59
N LEU A 147 -4.07 5.09 -15.49
CA LEU A 147 -3.21 5.72 -16.50
C LEU A 147 -1.91 4.95 -16.73
N LEU A 148 -1.30 4.45 -15.65
CA LEU A 148 -0.04 3.70 -15.72
C LEU A 148 -0.18 2.34 -16.41
N ASN A 149 -1.37 1.73 -16.37
CA ASN A 149 -1.65 0.46 -17.05
C ASN A 149 -1.82 0.62 -18.58
N GLY A 150 -1.93 1.86 -19.08
CA GLY A 150 -2.39 2.10 -20.45
C GLY A 150 -3.88 1.77 -20.65
N ASP A 151 -4.61 1.47 -19.57
CA ASP A 151 -6.06 1.31 -19.61
C ASP A 151 -6.70 2.67 -19.90
N SER A 152 -7.67 2.69 -20.81
CA SER A 152 -8.54 3.85 -20.98
C SER A 152 -9.15 4.21 -19.63
N ILE A 153 -8.99 5.46 -19.17
CA ILE A 153 -9.67 5.96 -17.97
C ILE A 153 -11.17 5.82 -18.23
N ILE A 154 -11.78 4.76 -17.72
CA ILE A 154 -13.22 4.71 -17.60
C ILE A 154 -13.53 5.63 -16.41
N ASN A 155 -13.92 6.87 -16.72
CA ASN A 155 -14.40 7.86 -15.74
C ASN A 155 -15.64 7.37 -14.95
N ALA A 156 -16.13 6.14 -15.22
CA ALA A 156 -17.07 5.45 -14.37
C ALA A 156 -16.34 4.89 -13.14
N TYR A 157 -16.03 5.80 -12.23
CA TYR A 157 -16.09 5.51 -10.80
C TYR A 157 -17.56 5.17 -10.48
N THR A 158 -17.97 3.95 -10.74
CA THR A 158 -19.29 3.44 -10.31
C THR A 158 -19.06 2.60 -9.07
N PHE A 159 -19.47 3.16 -7.92
CA PHE A 159 -19.71 2.43 -6.69
C PHE A 159 -20.82 1.39 -6.90
#